data_AF-R5ITF5-F1
#
_entry.id   AF-R5ITF5-F1
#
_cell.length_a   1.000
_cell.length_b   1.000
_cell.length_c   1.000
_cell.angle_alpha   90.00
_cell.angle_beta   90.00
_cell.angle_gamma   90.00
#
_symmetry.space_group_name_H-M   'P 1'
#
loop_
_entity.id
_entity.type
_entity.pdbx_description
1 polymer ?
#
loop_
_entity_poly.entity_id
_entity_poly.type
_entity_poly.pdbx_seq_one_letter_code
_entity_poly.pdbx_strand_id
1 'polypeptide(L)'
;MAFTTSDKMKMVIFQDEVNGVLTDLMARSHVDNVIYEEGGQQKALSTKLAEIIAAVALKADSTTVTADIKAANDALYNKIMGITAEDGATVNEAYDTLKEVAEYLTAHGDVVQGFTTDIAGLKTAVEALQSGMTKVEHSDTNGNVKVDGAEVVVYQHPATHPASMITDTAEKVMMTATERQKLGGIAAGASAIVSGTGTVADATAVPTLMIKVIEDENPSA
;
A
#
# COMPACT_ATOMS: atom_id res chain seq x y z
N MET A 1 -30.34 -122.75 -1.37
CA MET A 1 -29.62 -123.88 -2.01
C MET A 1 -28.16 -123.76 -1.63
N ALA A 2 -27.59 -124.76 -0.96
CA ALA A 2 -26.18 -124.72 -0.57
C ALA A 2 -25.30 -125.04 -1.79
N PHE A 3 -24.44 -124.11 -2.16
CA PHE A 3 -23.48 -124.29 -3.25
C PHE A 3 -22.55 -125.47 -2.96
N THR A 4 -22.32 -126.31 -3.97
CA THR A 4 -21.42 -127.46 -3.82
C THR A 4 -19.98 -126.99 -3.66
N THR A 5 -19.12 -127.81 -3.07
CA THR A 5 -17.70 -127.47 -2.88
C THR A 5 -17.00 -127.14 -4.21
N SER A 6 -17.46 -127.70 -5.33
CA SER A 6 -16.95 -127.39 -6.67
C SER A 6 -17.33 -125.98 -7.14
N ASP A 7 -18.56 -125.53 -6.85
CA ASP A 7 -19.03 -124.20 -7.24
C ASP A 7 -18.26 -123.09 -6.52
N LYS A 8 -17.94 -123.32 -5.24
CA LYS A 8 -17.11 -122.41 -4.45
C LYS A 8 -15.68 -122.31 -5.01
N MET A 9 -15.10 -123.44 -5.44
CA MET A 9 -13.75 -123.45 -6.00
C MET A 9 -13.68 -122.71 -7.33
N LYS A 10 -14.69 -122.87 -8.21
CA LYS A 10 -14.76 -122.13 -9.48
C LYS A 10 -14.88 -120.62 -9.25
N MET A 11 -15.70 -120.20 -8.28
CA MET A 11 -15.83 -118.78 -7.93
C MET A 11 -14.53 -118.19 -7.40
N VAL A 12 -13.77 -118.94 -6.59
CA VAL A 12 -12.44 -118.51 -6.12
C VAL A 12 -11.46 -118.39 -7.29
N ILE A 13 -11.46 -119.35 -8.23
CA ILE A 13 -10.60 -119.29 -9.44
C ILE A 13 -10.95 -118.09 -10.32
N PHE A 14 -12.24 -117.83 -10.56
CA PHE A 14 -12.67 -116.64 -11.31
C PHE A 14 -12.28 -115.34 -10.59
N GLN A 15 -12.33 -115.32 -9.26
CA GLN A 15 -11.92 -114.16 -8.47
C GLN A 15 -10.41 -113.91 -8.58
N ASP A 16 -9.59 -114.96 -8.52
CA ASP A 16 -8.13 -114.88 -8.63
C ASP A 16 -7.66 -114.51 -10.05
N GLU A 17 -8.32 -115.04 -11.09
CA GLU A 17 -8.02 -114.67 -12.49
C GLU A 17 -8.39 -113.22 -12.82
N VAL A 18 -9.48 -112.70 -12.24
CA VAL A 18 -9.94 -111.32 -12.46
C VAL A 18 -9.10 -110.31 -11.66
N ASN A 19 -8.76 -110.62 -10.41
CA ASN A 19 -8.03 -109.70 -9.52
C ASN A 19 -6.58 -109.40 -9.98
N GLY A 20 -5.97 -110.24 -10.81
CA GLY A 20 -4.63 -110.02 -11.36
C GLY A 20 -4.57 -109.33 -12.73
N VAL A 21 -5.66 -109.37 -13.51
CA VAL A 21 -5.69 -108.93 -14.91
C VAL A 21 -6.50 -107.65 -15.12
N LEU A 22 -7.59 -107.46 -14.37
CA LEU A 22 -8.48 -106.31 -14.49
C LEU A 22 -8.24 -105.35 -13.32
N THR A 23 -7.12 -104.61 -13.37
CA THR A 23 -6.80 -103.59 -12.38
C THR A 23 -7.64 -102.32 -12.53
N ASP A 24 -8.24 -102.09 -13.70
CA ASP A 24 -9.14 -100.97 -13.93
C ASP A 24 -10.30 -101.38 -14.85
N LEU A 25 -11.40 -101.79 -14.23
CA LEU A 25 -12.65 -102.04 -14.94
C LEU A 25 -13.41 -100.72 -15.05
N MET A 26 -13.04 -99.85 -15.99
CA MET A 26 -13.89 -98.71 -16.32
C MET A 26 -15.20 -99.22 -16.93
N ALA A 27 -16.28 -99.20 -16.13
CA ALA A 27 -17.63 -99.36 -16.66
C ALA A 27 -17.86 -98.27 -17.70
N ARG A 28 -18.04 -98.62 -18.98
CA ARG A 28 -18.52 -97.67 -19.99
C ARG A 28 -19.98 -97.31 -19.69
N SER A 29 -20.19 -96.46 -18.70
CA SER A 29 -21.44 -95.73 -18.52
C SER A 29 -21.40 -94.48 -19.42
N HIS A 30 -22.55 -94.00 -19.90
CA HIS A 30 -22.63 -92.79 -20.74
C HIS A 30 -22.37 -91.48 -19.94
N VAL A 31 -21.59 -91.53 -18.85
CA VAL A 31 -21.37 -90.42 -17.92
C VAL A 31 -19.88 -90.09 -17.91
N ASP A 32 -19.55 -88.80 -18.05
CA ASP A 32 -18.22 -88.19 -18.16
C ASP A 32 -17.03 -89.05 -17.67
N ASN A 33 -16.42 -89.79 -18.61
CA ASN A 33 -15.36 -90.77 -18.33
C ASN A 33 -14.01 -90.16 -17.89
N VAL A 34 -13.85 -88.84 -17.95
CA VAL A 34 -12.59 -88.17 -17.62
C VAL A 34 -12.77 -87.36 -16.36
N ILE A 35 -12.04 -87.75 -15.31
CA ILE A 35 -12.08 -87.13 -13.99
C ILE A 35 -10.87 -86.20 -13.85
N TYR A 36 -11.11 -85.00 -13.30
CA TYR A 36 -10.10 -84.03 -12.91
C TYR A 36 -10.02 -83.99 -11.38
N GLU A 37 -8.80 -84.12 -10.83
CA GLU A 37 -8.56 -84.02 -9.38
C GLU A 37 -8.03 -82.63 -9.03
N GLU A 38 -8.76 -81.94 -8.13
CA GLU A 38 -8.37 -80.64 -7.60
C GLU A 38 -8.60 -80.64 -6.09
N GLY A 39 -7.56 -80.39 -5.30
CA GLY A 39 -7.68 -80.33 -3.83
C GLY A 39 -8.18 -81.61 -3.16
N GLY A 40 -7.95 -82.79 -3.77
CA GLY A 40 -8.42 -84.07 -3.25
C GLY A 40 -9.90 -84.38 -3.52
N GLN A 41 -10.57 -83.59 -4.36
CA GLN A 41 -11.94 -83.83 -4.81
C GLN A 41 -11.92 -84.23 -6.30
N GLN A 42 -12.62 -85.31 -6.65
CA GLN A 42 -12.82 -85.75 -8.03
C GLN A 42 -13.99 -84.99 -8.65
N LYS A 43 -13.73 -84.27 -9.74
CA LYS A 43 -14.75 -83.57 -10.56
C LYS A 43 -14.75 -84.13 -11.97
N ALA A 44 -15.87 -84.07 -12.67
CA ALA A 44 -15.90 -84.33 -14.11
C ALA A 44 -15.10 -83.26 -14.86
N LEU A 45 -14.27 -83.66 -15.84
CA LEU A 45 -13.49 -82.73 -16.67
C LEU A 45 -14.40 -81.76 -17.42
N SER A 46 -15.59 -82.21 -17.84
CA SER A 46 -16.65 -81.39 -18.45
C SER A 46 -17.01 -80.17 -17.58
N THR A 47 -17.22 -80.39 -16.27
CA THR A 47 -17.51 -79.34 -15.29
C THR A 47 -16.34 -78.37 -15.16
N LYS A 48 -15.10 -78.86 -15.09
CA LYS A 48 -13.93 -77.97 -14.98
C LYS A 48 -13.73 -77.14 -16.24
N LEU A 49 -13.95 -77.71 -17.42
CA LEU A 49 -13.92 -76.96 -18.69
C LEU A 49 -15.00 -75.89 -18.74
N ALA A 50 -16.21 -76.19 -18.25
CA ALA A 50 -17.28 -75.19 -18.16
C ALA A 50 -16.94 -74.05 -17.19
N GLU A 51 -16.35 -74.35 -16.02
CA GLU A 51 -15.84 -73.34 -15.08
C GLU A 51 -14.79 -72.43 -15.75
N ILE A 52 -13.84 -73.02 -16.50
CA ILE A 52 -12.79 -72.27 -17.21
C ILE A 52 -13.40 -71.37 -18.30
N ILE A 53 -14.33 -71.88 -19.11
CA ILE A 53 -15.01 -71.12 -20.16
C ILE A 53 -15.78 -69.93 -19.54
N ALA A 54 -16.48 -70.15 -18.43
CA ALA A 54 -17.18 -69.08 -17.72
C ALA A 54 -16.21 -68.04 -17.14
N ALA A 55 -15.08 -68.46 -16.57
CA ALA A 55 -14.07 -67.54 -16.06
C ALA A 55 -13.42 -66.71 -17.19
N VAL A 56 -13.14 -67.32 -18.34
CA VAL A 56 -12.58 -66.62 -19.51
C VAL A 56 -13.56 -65.58 -20.05
N ALA A 57 -14.86 -65.88 -20.10
CA ALA A 57 -15.88 -64.95 -20.55
C ALA A 57 -15.96 -63.68 -19.67
N LEU A 58 -15.59 -63.76 -18.39
CA LEU A 58 -15.61 -62.64 -17.46
C LEU A 58 -14.33 -61.77 -17.50
N LYS A 59 -13.23 -62.26 -18.09
CA LYS A 59 -11.92 -61.57 -18.02
C LYS A 59 -11.82 -60.31 -18.89
N ALA A 60 -12.82 -60.05 -19.73
CA ALA A 60 -12.90 -58.85 -20.56
C ALA A 60 -14.37 -58.59 -20.98
N ASP A 61 -15.30 -58.63 -20.02
CA ASP A 61 -16.66 -58.23 -20.33
C ASP A 61 -16.72 -56.76 -20.76
N SER A 62 -17.37 -56.47 -21.89
CA SER A 62 -17.44 -55.12 -22.45
C SER A 62 -18.13 -54.15 -21.48
N THR A 63 -19.03 -54.64 -20.63
CA THR A 63 -19.76 -53.78 -19.69
C THR A 63 -18.88 -53.29 -18.55
N THR A 64 -18.05 -54.17 -17.98
CA THR A 64 -17.14 -53.82 -16.87
C THR A 64 -16.02 -52.90 -17.34
N VAL A 65 -15.43 -53.20 -18.51
CA VAL A 65 -14.40 -52.34 -19.12
C VAL A 65 -14.94 -50.94 -19.39
N THR A 66 -16.18 -50.81 -19.87
CA THR A 66 -16.80 -49.50 -20.12
C THR A 66 -17.05 -48.73 -18.81
N ALA A 67 -17.49 -49.43 -17.76
CA ALA A 67 -17.72 -48.81 -16.45
C ALA A 67 -16.42 -48.29 -15.81
N ASP A 68 -15.35 -49.08 -15.86
CA ASP A 68 -14.05 -48.70 -15.31
C ASP A 68 -13.44 -47.51 -16.07
N ILE A 69 -13.52 -47.52 -17.42
CA ILE A 69 -13.09 -46.40 -18.25
C ILE A 69 -13.89 -45.13 -17.91
N LYS A 70 -15.21 -45.25 -17.75
CA LYS A 70 -16.05 -44.12 -17.36
C LYS A 70 -15.63 -43.57 -16.00
N ALA A 71 -15.47 -44.42 -14.99
CA ALA A 71 -15.05 -43.99 -13.66
C ALA A 71 -13.68 -43.29 -13.68
N ALA A 72 -12.72 -43.83 -14.42
CA ALA A 72 -11.39 -43.23 -14.58
C ALA A 72 -11.45 -41.87 -15.30
N ASN A 73 -12.25 -41.76 -16.36
CA ASN A 73 -12.44 -40.52 -17.10
C ASN A 73 -13.16 -39.44 -16.27
N ASP A 74 -14.20 -39.83 -15.52
CA ASP A 74 -14.91 -38.91 -14.63
C ASP A 74 -13.96 -38.37 -13.53
N ALA A 75 -13.11 -39.24 -12.96
CA ALA A 75 -12.10 -38.84 -11.99
C ALA A 75 -11.03 -37.90 -12.58
N LEU A 76 -10.55 -38.18 -13.79
CA LEU A 76 -9.61 -37.32 -14.50
C LEU A 76 -10.22 -35.96 -14.82
N TYR A 77 -11.46 -35.96 -15.33
CA TYR A 77 -12.21 -34.74 -15.63
C TYR A 77 -12.36 -33.88 -14.37
N ASN A 78 -12.75 -34.47 -13.24
CA ASN A 78 -12.88 -33.74 -11.98
C ASN A 78 -11.54 -33.19 -11.47
N LYS A 79 -10.42 -33.91 -11.67
CA LYS A 79 -9.08 -33.40 -11.33
C LYS A 79 -8.64 -32.25 -12.23
N ILE A 80 -8.86 -32.34 -13.54
CA ILE A 80 -8.50 -31.28 -14.51
C ILE A 80 -9.37 -30.03 -14.32
N MET A 81 -10.65 -30.22 -14.00
CA MET A 81 -11.59 -29.14 -13.71
C MET A 81 -11.47 -28.59 -12.29
N GLY A 82 -10.59 -29.16 -11.47
CA GLY A 82 -10.37 -28.65 -10.13
C GLY A 82 -11.51 -28.90 -9.15
N ILE A 83 -12.33 -29.90 -9.42
CA ILE A 83 -13.46 -30.30 -8.57
C ILE A 83 -13.00 -31.25 -7.46
N THR A 84 -11.84 -31.90 -7.62
CA THR A 84 -11.28 -32.85 -6.66
C THR A 84 -9.75 -32.78 -6.59
N ALA A 85 -9.19 -32.94 -5.40
CA ALA A 85 -7.75 -32.91 -5.12
C ALA A 85 -7.06 -34.21 -5.57
N GLU A 86 -5.73 -34.26 -5.45
CA GLU A 86 -4.93 -35.45 -5.80
C GLU A 86 -5.39 -36.71 -5.05
N ASP A 87 -5.85 -36.55 -3.80
CA ASP A 87 -6.37 -37.60 -2.91
C ASP A 87 -7.85 -37.96 -3.15
N GLY A 88 -8.53 -37.27 -4.08
CA GLY A 88 -9.94 -37.48 -4.40
C GLY A 88 -10.93 -36.73 -3.51
N ALA A 89 -10.48 -35.91 -2.55
CA ALA A 89 -11.35 -35.02 -1.80
C ALA A 89 -11.95 -33.95 -2.74
N THR A 90 -13.21 -33.57 -2.55
CA THR A 90 -13.84 -32.50 -3.35
C THR A 90 -13.16 -31.17 -3.08
N VAL A 91 -12.53 -30.60 -4.12
CA VAL A 91 -12.00 -29.23 -4.12
C VAL A 91 -13.08 -28.37 -4.71
N ASN A 92 -13.60 -27.47 -3.92
CA ASN A 92 -14.63 -26.56 -4.38
C ASN A 92 -13.94 -25.30 -4.90
N GLU A 93 -13.24 -25.36 -6.05
CA GLU A 93 -12.36 -24.27 -6.53
C GLU A 93 -13.07 -22.92 -6.76
N ALA A 94 -14.37 -22.94 -7.09
CA ALA A 94 -15.19 -21.72 -7.11
C ALA A 94 -15.45 -21.17 -5.70
N TYR A 95 -15.56 -22.04 -4.69
CA TYR A 95 -15.59 -21.58 -3.29
C TYR A 95 -14.20 -21.27 -2.75
N ASP A 96 -13.12 -21.85 -3.27
CA ASP A 96 -11.76 -21.58 -2.79
C ASP A 96 -11.33 -20.15 -3.17
N THR A 97 -11.50 -19.79 -4.45
CA THR A 97 -11.23 -18.42 -4.92
C THR A 97 -12.16 -17.38 -4.28
N LEU A 98 -13.45 -17.67 -4.13
CA LEU A 98 -14.38 -16.74 -3.45
C LEU A 98 -14.14 -16.65 -1.94
N LYS A 99 -13.68 -17.73 -1.30
CA LYS A 99 -13.28 -17.73 0.11
C LYS A 99 -11.98 -16.96 0.31
N GLU A 100 -10.98 -17.16 -0.54
CA GLU A 100 -9.75 -16.39 -0.54
C GLU A 100 -10.04 -14.89 -0.74
N VAL A 101 -10.92 -14.54 -1.68
CA VAL A 101 -11.38 -13.15 -1.86
C VAL A 101 -12.10 -12.63 -0.63
N ALA A 102 -12.99 -13.40 0.00
CA ALA A 102 -13.72 -13.00 1.21
C ALA A 102 -12.79 -12.80 2.42
N GLU A 103 -11.81 -13.69 2.60
CA GLU A 103 -10.78 -13.59 3.63
C GLU A 103 -9.88 -12.37 3.38
N TYR A 104 -9.46 -12.16 2.13
CA TYR A 104 -8.68 -10.98 1.74
C TYR A 104 -9.44 -9.69 2.04
N LEU A 105 -10.73 -9.61 1.67
CA LEU A 105 -11.58 -8.45 1.91
C LEU A 105 -11.82 -8.23 3.41
N THR A 106 -11.91 -9.30 4.21
CA THR A 106 -12.04 -9.21 5.67
C THR A 106 -10.75 -8.67 6.29
N ALA A 107 -9.59 -9.16 5.83
CA ALA A 107 -8.29 -8.74 6.37
C ALA A 107 -7.86 -7.33 5.90
N HIS A 108 -8.23 -6.91 4.69
CA HIS A 108 -7.74 -5.67 4.07
C HIS A 108 -8.84 -4.61 3.86
N GLY A 109 -10.11 -4.95 4.08
CA GLY A 109 -11.24 -4.02 3.91
C GLY A 109 -11.12 -2.79 4.81
N ASP A 110 -10.59 -2.95 6.02
CA ASP A 110 -10.37 -1.86 6.97
C ASP A 110 -9.33 -0.84 6.48
N VAL A 111 -8.32 -1.29 5.71
CA VAL A 111 -7.32 -0.39 5.13
C VAL A 111 -7.95 0.52 4.07
N VAL A 112 -8.80 -0.05 3.21
CA VAL A 112 -9.53 0.70 2.16
C VAL A 112 -10.54 1.67 2.79
N GLN A 113 -11.25 1.23 3.83
CA GLN A 113 -12.14 2.10 4.60
C GLN A 113 -11.38 3.23 5.32
N GLY A 114 -10.21 2.94 5.87
CA GLY A 114 -9.31 3.91 6.47
C GLY A 114 -8.90 4.99 5.47
N PHE A 115 -8.38 4.61 4.31
CA PHE A 115 -8.05 5.57 3.24
C PHE A 115 -9.25 6.38 2.78
N THR A 116 -10.43 5.76 2.67
CA THR A 116 -11.65 6.47 2.29
C THR A 116 -12.01 7.53 3.33
N THR A 117 -11.88 7.20 4.62
CA THR A 117 -12.13 8.12 5.73
C THR A 117 -11.13 9.26 5.75
N ASP A 118 -9.84 8.95 5.61
CA ASP A 118 -8.77 9.95 5.59
C ASP A 118 -8.92 10.92 4.41
N ILE A 119 -9.23 10.41 3.21
CA ILE A 119 -9.48 11.24 2.02
C ILE A 119 -10.69 12.15 2.25
N ALA A 120 -11.78 11.64 2.82
CA ALA A 120 -12.96 12.44 3.12
C ALA A 120 -12.66 13.53 4.17
N GLY A 121 -11.88 13.20 5.19
CA GLY A 121 -11.42 14.16 6.21
C GLY A 121 -10.52 15.24 5.62
N LEU A 122 -9.51 14.84 4.82
CA LEU A 122 -8.62 15.77 4.12
C LEU A 122 -9.39 16.68 3.15
N LYS A 123 -10.34 16.13 2.40
CA LYS A 123 -11.21 16.91 1.51
C LYS A 123 -11.96 18.00 2.29
N THR A 124 -12.59 17.61 3.40
CA THR A 124 -13.32 18.54 4.27
C THR A 124 -12.41 19.64 4.82
N ALA A 125 -11.20 19.28 5.26
CA ALA A 125 -10.21 20.25 5.77
C ALA A 125 -9.76 21.23 4.67
N VAL A 126 -9.50 20.74 3.45
CA VAL A 126 -9.12 21.58 2.31
C VAL A 126 -10.25 22.52 1.90
N GLU A 127 -11.49 22.04 1.83
CA GLU A 127 -12.68 22.86 1.53
C GLU A 127 -12.86 23.97 2.58
N ALA A 128 -12.67 23.66 3.87
CA ALA A 128 -12.73 24.64 4.95
C ALA A 128 -11.64 25.71 4.84
N LEU A 129 -10.41 25.32 4.50
CA LEU A 129 -9.33 26.27 4.26
C LEU A 129 -9.64 27.17 3.04
N GLN A 130 -10.08 26.60 1.93
CA GLN A 130 -10.42 27.36 0.73
C GLN A 130 -11.49 28.43 0.97
N SER A 131 -12.50 28.14 1.80
CA SER A 131 -13.56 29.10 2.10
C SER A 131 -13.09 30.29 2.97
N GLY A 132 -11.98 30.15 3.70
CA GLY A 132 -11.51 31.16 4.66
C GLY A 132 -10.16 31.78 4.32
N MET A 133 -9.50 31.34 3.25
CA MET A 133 -8.21 31.87 2.83
C MET A 133 -8.37 33.15 2.02
N THR A 134 -7.66 34.19 2.43
CA THR A 134 -7.44 35.41 1.64
C THR A 134 -6.00 35.41 1.15
N LYS A 135 -5.76 35.69 -0.12
CA LYS A 135 -4.41 35.75 -0.68
C LYS A 135 -3.75 37.05 -0.26
N VAL A 136 -2.61 36.96 0.44
CA VAL A 136 -1.79 38.13 0.80
C VAL A 136 -0.67 38.31 -0.21
N GLU A 137 -0.51 39.53 -0.71
CA GLU A 137 0.40 39.86 -1.81
C GLU A 137 1.18 41.15 -1.51
N HIS A 138 2.31 41.33 -2.18
CA HIS A 138 3.11 42.55 -2.10
C HIS A 138 2.31 43.75 -2.63
N SER A 139 2.36 44.87 -1.91
CA SER A 139 1.89 46.17 -2.37
C SER A 139 3.07 47.07 -2.70
N ASP A 140 2.98 47.77 -3.84
CA ASP A 140 3.91 48.83 -4.21
C ASP A 140 3.65 50.13 -3.41
N THR A 141 2.54 50.19 -2.67
CA THR A 141 2.17 51.33 -1.82
C THR A 141 2.71 51.13 -0.40
N ASN A 142 3.60 52.02 0.03
CA ASN A 142 4.14 51.98 1.39
C ASN A 142 3.02 52.09 2.44
N GLY A 143 3.04 51.18 3.42
CA GLY A 143 2.00 51.09 4.46
C GLY A 143 0.83 50.18 4.12
N ASN A 144 0.76 49.66 2.89
CA ASN A 144 -0.31 48.77 2.45
C ASN A 144 0.18 47.33 2.28
N VAL A 145 -0.79 46.43 2.23
CA VAL A 145 -0.64 45.03 1.80
C VAL A 145 -1.80 44.74 0.85
N LYS A 146 -1.59 43.91 -0.18
CA LYS A 146 -2.70 43.47 -1.03
C LYS A 146 -3.36 42.23 -0.45
N VAL A 147 -4.69 42.25 -0.36
CA VAL A 147 -5.52 41.10 0.05
C VAL A 147 -6.50 40.83 -1.09
N ASP A 148 -6.38 39.66 -1.72
CA ASP A 148 -7.16 39.27 -2.90
C ASP A 148 -7.11 40.31 -4.04
N GLY A 149 -5.90 40.83 -4.31
CA GLY A 149 -5.67 41.86 -5.33
C GLY A 149 -6.09 43.28 -4.94
N ALA A 150 -6.78 43.48 -3.81
CA ALA A 150 -7.20 44.79 -3.32
C ALA A 150 -6.18 45.38 -2.35
N GLU A 151 -5.90 46.69 -2.46
CA GLU A 151 -5.04 47.42 -1.53
C GLU A 151 -5.72 47.55 -0.15
N VAL A 152 -5.06 47.04 0.88
CA VAL A 152 -5.49 47.17 2.28
C VAL A 152 -4.44 47.97 3.04
N VAL A 153 -4.85 49.09 3.62
CA VAL A 153 -3.98 49.94 4.43
C VAL A 153 -3.76 49.28 5.78
N VAL A 154 -2.52 48.88 6.08
CA VAL A 154 -2.15 48.24 7.36
C VAL A 154 -1.44 49.22 8.28
N TYR A 155 -0.79 50.23 7.71
CA TYR A 155 -0.02 51.23 8.44
C TYR A 155 -0.15 52.61 7.79
N GLN A 156 -0.61 53.59 8.57
CA GLN A 156 -0.61 55.00 8.16
C GLN A 156 0.51 55.75 8.87
N HIS A 157 1.40 56.33 8.08
CA HIS A 157 2.48 57.16 8.59
C HIS A 157 1.94 58.52 9.09
N PRO A 158 2.39 59.03 10.24
CA PRO A 158 1.94 60.33 10.74
C PRO A 158 2.37 61.47 9.79
N ALA A 159 1.56 62.52 9.71
CA ALA A 159 1.84 63.70 8.87
C ALA A 159 3.06 64.49 9.36
N THR A 160 3.38 64.40 10.65
CA THR A 160 4.51 65.09 11.28
C THR A 160 5.18 64.19 12.29
N HIS A 161 6.51 64.20 12.28
CA HIS A 161 7.33 63.60 13.35
C HIS A 161 7.86 64.69 14.27
N PRO A 162 7.85 64.50 15.60
CA PRO A 162 8.57 65.41 16.48
C PRO A 162 10.08 65.21 16.28
N ALA A 163 10.85 66.30 16.33
CA ALA A 163 12.31 66.26 16.18
C ALA A 163 13.00 65.34 17.21
N SER A 164 12.34 65.08 18.35
CA SER A 164 12.81 64.13 19.37
C SER A 164 12.91 62.68 18.89
N MET A 165 12.25 62.33 17.77
CA MET A 165 12.35 61.00 17.15
C MET A 165 13.61 60.84 16.31
N ILE A 166 14.31 61.95 16.00
CA ILE A 166 15.52 61.92 15.19
C ILE A 166 16.71 61.78 16.13
N THR A 167 17.42 60.68 15.96
CA THR A 167 18.72 60.47 16.61
C THR A 167 19.81 60.94 15.65
N ASP A 168 20.39 62.09 15.98
CA ASP A 168 21.52 62.65 15.25
C ASP A 168 22.75 61.72 15.34
N THR A 169 23.45 61.55 14.22
CA THR A 169 24.76 60.86 14.18
C THR A 169 25.88 61.87 13.92
N ALA A 170 27.15 61.47 13.97
CA ALA A 170 28.28 62.37 13.74
C ALA A 170 28.23 63.12 12.39
N GLU A 171 27.57 62.54 11.38
CA GLU A 171 27.48 63.09 10.02
C GLU A 171 26.05 63.51 9.61
N LYS A 172 25.02 63.01 10.32
CA LYS A 172 23.61 63.34 10.06
C LYS A 172 23.01 63.99 11.30
N VAL A 173 23.20 65.29 11.40
CA VAL A 173 22.73 66.12 12.51
C VAL A 173 21.68 67.11 12.02
N MET A 174 20.69 67.43 12.85
CA MET A 174 19.77 68.54 12.58
C MET A 174 20.48 69.89 12.61
N MET A 175 21.53 70.00 13.42
CA MET A 175 22.37 71.18 13.54
C MET A 175 23.73 70.78 14.08
N THR A 176 24.78 71.03 13.30
CA THR A 176 26.14 70.66 13.69
C THR A 176 26.59 71.41 14.94
N ALA A 177 27.55 70.83 15.67
CA ALA A 177 28.16 71.49 16.82
C ALA A 177 28.77 72.85 16.43
N THR A 178 29.40 72.92 15.25
CA THR A 178 29.97 74.15 14.68
C THR A 178 28.91 75.21 14.41
N GLU A 179 27.77 74.84 13.81
CA GLU A 179 26.66 75.78 13.60
C GLU A 179 26.04 76.25 14.91
N ARG A 180 25.88 75.36 15.90
CA ARG A 180 25.43 75.70 17.26
C ARG A 180 26.35 76.67 17.96
N GLN A 181 27.65 76.46 17.83
CA GLN A 181 28.64 77.35 18.40
C GLN A 181 28.61 78.72 17.72
N LYS A 182 28.52 78.77 16.38
CA LYS A 182 28.40 80.02 15.63
C LYS A 182 27.13 80.80 16.02
N LEU A 183 26.00 80.12 16.17
CA LEU A 183 24.73 80.75 16.58
C LEU A 183 24.75 81.20 18.05
N GLY A 184 25.34 80.43 18.96
CA GLY A 184 25.47 80.80 20.37
C GLY A 184 26.36 82.02 20.63
N GLY A 185 27.27 82.33 19.68
CA GLY A 185 28.12 83.53 19.73
C GLY A 185 27.39 84.83 19.31
N ILE A 186 26.16 84.74 18.79
CA ILE A 186 25.37 85.90 18.37
C ILE A 186 24.61 86.43 19.58
N ALA A 187 24.86 87.70 19.96
CA ALA A 187 24.14 88.35 21.04
C ALA A 187 22.64 88.48 20.71
N ALA A 188 21.77 88.40 21.74
CA ALA A 188 20.34 88.56 21.56
C ALA A 188 20.02 89.92 20.91
N GLY A 189 19.28 89.92 19.80
CA GLY A 189 18.95 91.13 19.05
C GLY A 189 20.07 91.66 18.14
N ALA A 190 21.18 90.93 17.97
CA ALA A 190 22.21 91.32 17.02
C ALA A 190 21.64 91.34 15.59
N SER A 191 21.68 92.52 14.97
CA SER A 191 21.33 92.70 13.56
C SER A 191 22.50 92.24 12.68
N ALA A 192 22.19 91.68 11.51
CA ALA A 192 23.19 91.29 10.51
C ALA A 192 23.83 92.53 9.87
N ILE A 193 24.64 93.26 10.64
CA ILE A 193 25.47 94.34 10.10
C ILE A 193 26.62 93.65 9.36
N VAL A 194 26.42 93.42 8.06
CA VAL A 194 27.52 93.27 7.11
C VAL A 194 28.41 94.48 7.30
N SER A 195 29.68 94.28 7.65
CA SER A 195 30.71 95.31 7.68
C SER A 195 31.01 95.77 6.26
N GLY A 196 30.07 96.50 5.67
CA GLY A 196 30.06 97.00 4.32
C GLY A 196 28.98 98.07 4.18
N THR A 197 29.35 99.30 4.53
CA THR A 197 28.68 100.58 4.18
C THR A 197 27.20 100.79 4.55
N GLY A 198 26.56 99.89 5.30
CA GLY A 198 25.19 100.08 5.80
C GLY A 198 25.15 100.79 7.15
N THR A 199 24.37 101.86 7.25
CA THR A 199 24.16 102.72 8.42
C THR A 199 23.95 101.97 9.74
N VAL A 200 24.68 102.37 10.78
CA VAL A 200 24.50 101.92 12.18
C VAL A 200 23.16 102.38 12.74
N ALA A 201 22.39 101.46 13.31
CA ALA A 201 21.08 101.71 13.92
C ALA A 201 21.15 102.18 15.38
N ASP A 202 22.35 102.36 15.96
CA ASP A 202 22.50 102.88 17.32
C ASP A 202 23.75 103.78 17.39
N ALA A 203 23.54 105.08 17.29
CA ALA A 203 24.59 106.09 17.35
C ALA A 203 25.08 106.38 18.79
N THR A 204 24.45 105.78 19.81
CA THR A 204 24.75 106.07 21.22
C THR A 204 25.93 105.28 21.80
N ALA A 205 26.47 104.32 21.06
CA ALA A 205 27.61 103.49 21.49
C ALA A 205 28.96 103.86 20.84
N VAL A 206 29.08 105.04 20.23
CA VAL A 206 30.39 105.53 19.74
C VAL A 206 31.10 106.25 20.89
N PRO A 207 32.24 105.75 21.42
CA PRO A 207 33.03 106.54 22.34
C PRO A 207 33.46 107.81 21.61
N THR A 208 32.99 108.97 22.08
CA THR A 208 33.45 110.26 21.57
C THR A 208 34.95 110.32 21.86
N LEU A 209 35.80 110.17 20.82
CA LEU A 209 37.22 110.46 20.94
C LEU A 209 37.34 111.96 21.25
N MET A 210 37.43 112.29 22.54
CA MET A 210 37.83 113.61 23.00
C MET A 210 39.31 113.79 22.65
N ILE A 211 39.61 114.18 21.41
CA ILE A 211 40.91 114.76 21.07
C ILE A 211 40.95 116.11 21.81
N LYS A 212 41.67 116.16 22.93
CA LYS A 212 42.02 117.41 23.58
C LYS A 212 43.01 118.13 22.66
N VAL A 213 42.51 119.05 21.84
CA VAL A 213 43.35 120.05 21.18
C VAL A 213 43.95 120.89 22.30
N ILE A 214 45.25 120.74 22.56
CA ILE A 214 45.99 121.71 23.36
C ILE A 214 46.30 122.83 22.37
N GLU A 215 45.54 123.92 22.45
CA GLU A 215 45.89 125.16 21.77
C GLU A 215 47.08 125.77 22.51
N ASP A 216 48.18 125.99 21.77
CA ASP A 216 49.38 126.68 22.24
C ASP A 216 49.04 128.17 22.35
N GLU A 217 48.59 128.60 23.53
CA GLU A 217 48.39 130.02 23.83
C GLU A 217 49.74 130.71 24.06
N ASN A 218 50.37 131.12 22.96
CA ASN A 218 50.56 132.54 22.60
C ASN A 218 51.87 132.74 21.79
N PRO A 219 51.80 133.34 20.59
CA PRO A 219 52.92 133.56 19.69
C PRO A 219 53.72 134.85 20.02
N SER A 220 55.05 134.73 19.93
CA SER A 220 56.07 135.76 19.59
C SER A 220 55.99 137.17 20.20
N ALA A 221 57.02 137.49 20.98
CA ALA A 221 57.82 138.71 20.82
C ALA A 221 59.31 138.34 20.90
#